data_AF-A0A0G1E2R5-F1
#
_entry.id   AF-A0A0G1E2R5-F1
#
_cell.length_a   1.000
_cell.length_b   1.000
_cell.length_c   1.000
_cell.angle_alpha   90.00
_cell.angle_beta   90.00
_cell.angle_gamma   90.00
#
_symmetry.space_group_name_H-M   'P 1'
#
loop_
_entity.id
_entity.type
_entity.pdbx_description
1 polymer ?
#
loop_
_entity_poly.entity_id
_entity_poly.type
_entity_poly.pdbx_seq_one_letter_code
_entity_poly.pdbx_strand_id
1 'polypeptide(L)'
;PWAVTTFPQQFLEGQKASLALPGWKQVAGGANFRDLSLVWVKTLVGRVSFEDKRIYAGVVGALSLLWGVGGVRGILGSWGKLGKEYLLLFFWVGVPLTMAFLISFFIPMLSYFRMVFILPAFYLLAAFGFSRLPKHIFRPSVLLAVFFSLTFLGIYYTNPKFQREDWRGAVAFVESKLDDNSTVLFESNSKFSPYVFYSNDSSNVLAGLAKIPAGSNKDVQNLNVLLQGKHEVYLFEYLVDITDPGRFLEKELESNGFSKSQVYDFAGVGFINFYRRL
;
A
#
# COMPACT_ATOMS: atom_id res chain seq x y z
N PRO A 1 18.94 11.05 21.05
CA PRO A 1 18.07 12.12 20.49
C PRO A 1 16.74 11.57 19.94
N TRP A 2 16.77 10.76 18.88
CA TRP A 2 15.57 10.26 18.18
C TRP A 2 14.53 9.55 19.07
N ALA A 3 14.93 8.66 19.96
CA ALA A 3 14.01 7.92 20.83
C ALA A 3 13.34 8.81 21.91
N VAL A 4 13.99 9.90 22.32
CA VAL A 4 13.54 10.74 23.43
C VAL A 4 12.72 11.92 22.93
N THR A 5 13.07 12.51 21.78
CA THR A 5 12.42 13.71 21.26
C THR A 5 11.47 13.41 20.10
N THR A 6 11.93 12.63 19.12
CA THR A 6 11.23 12.45 17.85
C THR A 6 10.17 11.36 17.94
N PHE A 7 10.47 10.25 18.60
CA PHE A 7 9.54 9.12 18.72
C PHE A 7 8.22 9.50 19.43
N PRO A 8 8.23 10.19 20.59
CA PRO A 8 6.97 10.59 21.24
C PRO A 8 6.12 11.52 20.37
N GLN A 9 6.76 12.45 19.65
CA GLN A 9 6.06 13.35 18.72
C GLN A 9 5.43 12.57 17.56
N GLN A 10 6.21 11.69 16.92
CA GLN A 10 5.70 10.84 15.83
C GLN A 10 4.58 9.91 16.29
N PHE A 11 4.68 9.37 17.50
CA PHE A 11 3.65 8.52 18.08
C PHE A 11 2.36 9.30 18.33
N LEU A 12 2.45 10.50 18.91
CA LEU A 12 1.30 11.37 19.17
C LEU A 12 0.62 11.84 17.88
N GLU A 13 1.39 12.23 16.86
CA GLU A 13 0.84 12.58 15.55
C GLU A 13 0.21 11.36 14.85
N GLY A 14 0.79 10.18 14.98
CA GLY A 14 0.21 8.95 14.46
C GLY A 14 -1.13 8.59 15.12
N GLN A 15 -1.27 8.81 16.43
CA GLN A 15 -2.55 8.65 17.13
C GLN A 15 -3.59 9.66 16.65
N LYS A 16 -3.23 10.94 16.56
CA LYS A 16 -4.14 11.99 16.04
C LYS A 16 -4.62 11.66 14.64
N ALA A 17 -3.72 11.26 13.75
CA ALA A 17 -4.07 10.87 12.38
C ALA A 17 -5.00 9.65 12.35
N SER A 18 -4.77 8.65 13.20
CA SER A 18 -5.63 7.46 13.28
C SER A 18 -7.03 7.78 13.83
N LEU A 19 -7.15 8.77 14.73
CA LEU A 19 -8.44 9.24 15.23
C LEU A 19 -9.18 10.11 14.21
N ALA A 20 -8.44 10.95 13.47
CA ALA A 20 -9.00 11.81 12.43
C ALA A 20 -9.47 11.02 11.20
N LEU A 21 -8.82 9.89 10.88
CA LEU A 21 -9.13 9.07 9.70
C LEU A 21 -9.45 7.62 10.12
N PRO A 22 -10.67 7.31 10.59
CA PRO A 22 -11.02 5.96 11.04
C PRO A 22 -10.82 4.88 9.96
N GLY A 23 -11.05 5.22 8.69
CA GLY A 23 -10.83 4.34 7.53
C GLY A 23 -9.35 4.02 7.27
N TRP A 24 -8.42 4.85 7.76
CA TRP A 24 -6.98 4.66 7.54
C TRP A 24 -6.47 3.33 8.07
N LYS A 25 -7.03 2.84 9.18
CA LYS A 25 -6.69 1.55 9.77
C LYS A 25 -6.91 0.38 8.80
N GLN A 26 -7.91 0.48 7.92
CA GLN A 26 -8.21 -0.58 6.95
C GLN A 26 -7.14 -0.69 5.86
N VAL A 27 -6.45 0.40 5.55
CA VAL A 27 -5.41 0.47 4.51
C VAL A 27 -4.01 0.31 5.08
N ALA A 28 -3.74 0.92 6.22
CA ALA A 28 -2.42 0.90 6.85
C ALA A 28 -2.11 -0.40 7.63
N GLY A 29 -3.11 -1.25 7.87
CA GLY A 29 -3.01 -2.48 8.66
C GLY A 29 -3.07 -2.25 10.16
N GLY A 30 -3.33 -3.28 10.95
CA GLY A 30 -3.49 -3.19 12.40
C GLY A 30 -3.04 -4.43 13.16
N ALA A 31 -3.21 -4.41 14.49
CA ALA A 31 -2.89 -5.53 15.35
C ALA A 31 -3.96 -6.64 15.27
N ASN A 32 -4.00 -7.35 14.15
CA ASN A 32 -4.87 -8.50 13.96
C ASN A 32 -4.10 -9.67 13.32
N PHE A 33 -4.66 -10.87 13.47
CA PHE A 33 -4.02 -12.09 12.96
C PHE A 33 -3.90 -12.10 11.43
N ARG A 34 -4.82 -11.44 10.73
CA ARG A 34 -4.80 -11.32 9.26
C ARG A 34 -3.54 -10.57 8.81
N ASP A 35 -3.27 -9.39 9.37
CA ASP A 35 -2.13 -8.55 8.99
C ASP A 35 -0.81 -9.19 9.39
N LEU A 36 -0.76 -9.84 10.54
CA LEU A 36 0.41 -10.64 10.97
C LEU A 36 0.68 -11.78 9.98
N SER A 37 -0.35 -12.53 9.60
CA SER A 37 -0.25 -13.61 8.62
C SER A 37 0.15 -13.09 7.24
N LEU A 38 -0.35 -11.92 6.84
CA LEU A 38 -0.01 -11.29 5.58
C LEU A 38 1.47 -10.94 5.47
N VAL A 39 2.15 -10.60 6.57
CA VAL A 39 3.62 -10.42 6.56
C VAL A 39 4.28 -11.71 6.08
N TRP A 40 3.96 -12.85 6.70
CA TRP A 40 4.50 -14.15 6.30
C TRP A 40 4.17 -14.50 4.84
N VAL A 41 2.89 -14.40 4.46
CA VAL A 41 2.46 -14.70 3.09
C VAL A 41 3.21 -13.86 2.06
N LYS A 42 3.31 -12.54 2.29
CA LYS A 42 3.93 -11.61 1.35
C LYS A 42 5.46 -11.69 1.35
N THR A 43 6.08 -12.19 2.42
CA THR A 43 7.49 -12.59 2.41
C THR A 43 7.74 -13.76 1.44
N LEU A 44 6.80 -14.70 1.32
CA LEU A 44 6.95 -15.89 0.47
C LEU A 44 6.64 -15.64 -1.02
N VAL A 45 5.56 -14.90 -1.32
CA VAL A 45 5.07 -14.74 -2.70
C VAL A 45 5.19 -13.31 -3.24
N GLY A 46 5.76 -12.39 -2.47
CA GLY A 46 5.82 -10.97 -2.83
C GLY A 46 4.42 -10.35 -2.97
N ARG A 47 4.25 -9.39 -3.88
CA ARG A 47 2.95 -8.72 -4.11
C ARG A 47 1.89 -9.60 -4.78
N VAL A 48 2.28 -10.73 -5.37
CA VAL A 48 1.38 -11.63 -6.10
C VAL A 48 0.26 -12.13 -5.21
N SER A 49 -0.95 -12.21 -5.77
CA SER A 49 -2.13 -12.80 -5.15
C SER A 49 -2.97 -13.51 -6.20
N PHE A 50 -3.69 -14.54 -5.79
CA PHE A 50 -4.52 -15.35 -6.68
C PHE A 50 -6.00 -15.08 -6.38
N GLU A 51 -6.84 -15.17 -7.40
CA GLU A 51 -8.27 -14.97 -7.28
C GLU A 51 -8.93 -16.13 -6.52
N ASP A 52 -8.54 -17.37 -6.85
CA ASP A 52 -8.94 -18.54 -6.08
C ASP A 52 -8.13 -18.63 -4.77
N LYS A 53 -8.81 -18.34 -3.67
CA LYS A 53 -8.25 -18.38 -2.31
C LYS A 53 -7.79 -19.77 -1.87
N ARG A 54 -8.38 -20.85 -2.39
CA ARG A 54 -8.00 -22.24 -2.04
C ARG A 54 -6.67 -22.60 -2.69
N ILE A 55 -6.53 -22.30 -3.99
CA ILE A 55 -5.25 -22.47 -4.70
C ILE A 55 -4.19 -21.59 -4.03
N TYR A 56 -4.54 -20.35 -3.70
CA TYR A 56 -3.62 -19.44 -3.02
C TYR A 56 -3.11 -20.02 -1.69
N ALA A 57 -4.03 -20.50 -0.85
CA ALA A 57 -3.70 -21.10 0.44
C ALA A 57 -2.85 -22.37 0.26
N GLY A 58 -3.14 -23.20 -0.74
CA GLY A 58 -2.34 -24.39 -1.06
C GLY A 58 -0.90 -24.05 -1.45
N VAL A 59 -0.72 -23.10 -2.36
CA VAL A 59 0.60 -22.62 -2.79
C VAL A 59 1.38 -22.01 -1.63
N VAL A 60 0.75 -21.12 -0.87
CA VAL A 60 1.36 -20.50 0.32
C VAL A 60 1.70 -21.53 1.38
N GLY A 61 0.85 -22.54 1.60
CA GLY A 61 1.11 -23.64 2.52
C GLY A 61 2.32 -24.47 2.10
N ALA A 62 2.42 -24.84 0.82
CA ALA A 62 3.57 -25.57 0.28
C ALA A 62 4.87 -24.76 0.41
N LEU A 63 4.83 -23.46 0.10
CA LEU A 63 5.98 -22.56 0.29
C LEU A 63 6.32 -22.37 1.77
N SER A 64 5.32 -22.29 2.64
CA SER A 64 5.53 -22.20 4.09
C SER A 64 6.23 -23.45 4.62
N LEU A 65 5.92 -24.63 4.08
CA LEU A 65 6.65 -25.86 4.39
C LEU A 65 8.08 -25.80 3.84
N LEU A 66 8.29 -25.38 2.60
CA LEU A 66 9.62 -25.28 1.99
C LEU A 66 10.54 -24.34 2.79
N TRP A 67 10.11 -23.10 2.99
CA TRP A 67 10.86 -22.06 3.71
C TRP A 67 10.89 -22.30 5.22
N GLY A 68 9.80 -22.83 5.77
CA GLY A 68 9.67 -23.18 7.19
C GLY A 68 10.52 -24.39 7.58
N VAL A 69 10.68 -25.41 6.74
CA VAL A 69 11.61 -26.52 7.00
C VAL A 69 13.05 -26.04 7.04
N GLY A 70 13.42 -25.07 6.19
CA GLY A 70 14.68 -24.34 6.32
C GLY A 70 14.80 -23.68 7.70
N GLY A 71 13.91 -22.75 8.01
CA GLY A 71 13.95 -22.01 9.28
C GLY A 71 13.91 -22.91 10.53
N VAL A 72 12.96 -23.83 10.61
CA VAL A 72 12.70 -24.71 11.77
C VAL A 72 13.81 -25.72 12.00
N ARG A 73 14.43 -26.30 10.95
CA ARG A 73 15.64 -27.15 11.15
C ARG A 73 16.86 -26.33 11.56
N GLY A 74 16.93 -25.06 11.16
CA GLY A 74 17.87 -24.08 11.71
C GLY A 74 17.69 -23.90 13.23
N ILE A 75 16.44 -23.73 13.68
CA ILE A 75 16.03 -23.56 15.08
C ILE A 75 16.26 -24.83 15.91
N LEU A 76 15.61 -25.95 15.53
CA LEU A 76 15.56 -27.18 16.33
C LEU A 76 16.87 -27.96 16.33
N GLY A 77 17.62 -27.95 15.23
CA GLY A 77 18.90 -28.66 15.13
C GLY A 77 20.04 -28.01 15.95
N SER A 78 19.78 -26.90 16.65
CA SER A 78 20.80 -26.19 17.40
C SER A 78 20.33 -25.48 18.66
N TRP A 79 19.10 -25.67 19.12
CA TRP A 79 18.66 -25.15 20.42
C TRP A 79 19.61 -25.67 21.53
N GLY A 80 20.62 -24.87 21.90
CA GLY A 80 21.73 -25.28 22.79
C GLY A 80 23.16 -25.14 22.21
N LYS A 81 23.34 -25.03 20.88
CA LYS A 81 24.63 -24.78 20.18
C LYS A 81 24.60 -23.53 19.28
N LEU A 82 23.54 -22.73 19.35
CA LEU A 82 23.36 -21.55 18.51
C LEU A 82 24.41 -20.49 18.87
N GLY A 83 25.26 -20.16 17.89
CA GLY A 83 26.15 -19.01 17.97
C GLY A 83 25.35 -17.70 18.09
N LYS A 84 26.02 -16.66 18.58
CA LYS A 84 25.43 -15.32 18.77
C LYS A 84 24.84 -14.76 17.48
N GLU A 85 25.39 -15.18 16.33
CA GLU A 85 24.98 -14.79 14.99
C GLU A 85 23.54 -15.24 14.69
N TYR A 86 23.16 -16.44 15.12
CA TYR A 86 21.81 -16.94 14.89
C TYR A 86 20.79 -16.21 15.74
N LEU A 87 21.11 -15.97 17.02
CA LEU A 87 20.26 -15.19 17.91
C LEU A 87 20.06 -13.78 17.34
N LEU A 88 21.11 -13.17 16.81
CA LEU A 88 21.02 -11.88 16.12
C LEU A 88 20.00 -11.93 14.98
N LEU A 89 20.10 -12.92 14.08
CA LEU A 89 19.17 -13.04 12.95
C LEU A 89 17.73 -13.31 13.42
N PHE A 90 17.54 -14.17 14.42
CA PHE A 90 16.23 -14.46 14.99
C PHE A 90 15.61 -13.21 15.61
N PHE A 91 16.36 -12.46 16.42
CA PHE A 91 15.89 -11.21 17.00
C PHE A 91 15.69 -10.11 15.94
N TRP A 92 16.46 -10.09 14.86
CA TRP A 92 16.26 -9.17 13.75
C TRP A 92 14.92 -9.41 13.03
N VAL A 93 14.43 -10.65 12.95
CA VAL A 93 13.07 -10.91 12.46
C VAL A 93 12.02 -10.70 13.56
N GLY A 94 12.25 -11.30 14.73
CA GLY A 94 11.29 -11.41 15.81
C GLY A 94 10.99 -10.09 16.52
N VAL A 95 12.02 -9.30 16.86
CA VAL A 95 11.84 -8.04 17.61
C VAL A 95 11.04 -7.03 16.79
N PRO A 96 11.40 -6.70 15.53
CA PRO A 96 10.67 -5.69 14.79
C PRO A 96 9.24 -6.12 14.46
N LEU A 97 9.01 -7.41 14.17
CA LEU A 97 7.67 -7.92 13.92
C LEU A 97 6.79 -7.85 15.18
N THR A 98 7.34 -8.27 16.33
CA THR A 98 6.63 -8.22 17.62
C THR A 98 6.37 -6.78 18.03
N MET A 99 7.36 -5.89 17.92
CA MET A 99 7.19 -4.47 18.21
C MET A 99 6.18 -3.81 17.28
N ALA A 100 6.20 -4.08 15.98
CA ALA A 100 5.22 -3.56 15.04
C ALA A 100 3.80 -4.04 15.37
N PHE A 101 3.64 -5.31 15.76
CA PHE A 101 2.36 -5.86 16.20
C PHE A 101 1.86 -5.18 17.48
N LEU A 102 2.73 -5.02 18.50
CA LEU A 102 2.37 -4.37 19.77
C LEU A 102 2.05 -2.89 19.60
N ILE A 103 2.83 -2.15 18.82
CA ILE A 103 2.56 -0.73 18.50
C ILE A 103 1.25 -0.60 17.71
N SER A 104 0.90 -1.62 16.92
CA SER A 104 -0.32 -1.61 16.10
C SER A 104 -1.64 -1.68 16.85
N PHE A 105 -1.61 -1.88 18.17
CA PHE A 105 -2.78 -1.67 19.02
C PHE A 105 -3.10 -0.18 19.20
N PHE A 106 -2.11 0.70 19.06
CA PHE A 106 -2.24 2.14 19.27
C PHE A 106 -2.27 2.92 17.96
N ILE A 107 -1.45 2.52 16.98
CA ILE A 107 -1.33 3.21 15.69
C ILE A 107 -1.26 2.17 14.57
N PRO A 108 -2.09 2.24 13.52
CA PRO A 108 -2.07 1.27 12.43
C PRO A 108 -0.71 1.25 11.70
N MET A 109 0.15 0.30 12.06
CA MET A 109 1.55 0.26 11.60
C MET A 109 1.98 -1.07 10.98
N LEU A 110 1.34 -2.18 11.36
CA LEU A 110 1.70 -3.50 10.88
C LEU A 110 1.21 -3.70 9.44
N SER A 111 2.12 -3.44 8.50
CA SER A 111 1.93 -3.77 7.10
C SER A 111 3.15 -4.49 6.55
N TYR A 112 2.92 -5.46 5.65
CA TYR A 112 4.00 -6.27 5.08
C TYR A 112 5.05 -5.43 4.34
N PHE A 113 4.64 -4.34 3.68
CA PHE A 113 5.56 -3.46 2.95
C PHE A 113 6.44 -2.60 3.88
N ARG A 114 6.00 -2.36 5.12
CA ARG A 114 6.85 -1.71 6.14
C ARG A 114 7.85 -2.69 6.76
N MET A 115 7.62 -4.00 6.64
CA MET A 115 8.47 -5.05 7.21
C MET A 115 9.57 -5.55 6.25
N VAL A 116 9.79 -4.90 5.11
CA VAL A 116 10.81 -5.33 4.11
C VAL A 116 12.21 -5.45 4.70
N PHE A 117 12.54 -4.68 5.73
CA PHE A 117 13.84 -4.72 6.39
C PHE A 117 14.11 -6.02 7.18
N ILE A 118 13.12 -6.89 7.40
CA ILE A 118 13.32 -8.21 8.03
C ILE A 118 13.81 -9.27 7.02
N LEU A 119 13.66 -9.01 5.71
CA LEU A 119 13.95 -9.98 4.65
C LEU A 119 15.40 -10.47 4.64
N PRO A 120 16.43 -9.63 4.84
CA PRO A 120 17.82 -10.10 4.87
C PRO A 120 18.03 -11.19 5.94
N ALA A 121 17.54 -10.95 7.16
CA ALA A 121 17.65 -11.90 8.25
C ALA A 121 16.84 -13.18 7.98
N PHE A 122 15.64 -13.03 7.43
CA PHE A 122 14.80 -14.16 7.01
C PHE A 122 15.53 -15.07 6.00
N TYR A 123 16.14 -14.51 4.95
CA TYR A 123 16.85 -15.29 3.94
C TYR A 123 18.11 -15.96 4.50
N LEU A 124 18.85 -15.28 5.39
CA LEU A 124 20.01 -15.89 6.06
C LEU A 124 19.61 -17.05 6.98
N LEU A 125 18.51 -16.92 7.73
CA LEU A 125 17.96 -18.01 8.53
C LEU A 125 17.53 -19.19 7.67
N ALA A 126 16.86 -18.92 6.54
CA ALA A 126 16.46 -19.96 5.60
C ALA A 126 17.68 -20.67 4.97
N ALA A 127 18.70 -19.91 4.55
CA ALA A 127 19.92 -20.46 3.97
C ALA A 127 20.69 -21.34 4.97
N PHE A 128 20.83 -20.88 6.21
CA PHE A 128 21.40 -21.66 7.30
C PHE A 128 20.62 -22.95 7.54
N GLY A 129 19.30 -22.85 7.56
CA GLY A 129 18.37 -23.96 7.58
C GLY A 129 18.60 -25.01 6.49
N PHE A 130 18.61 -24.56 5.24
CA PHE A 130 18.81 -25.42 4.08
C PHE A 130 20.19 -26.11 4.11
N SER A 131 21.24 -25.40 4.53
CA SER A 131 22.61 -25.96 4.59
C SER A 131 22.75 -27.18 5.51
N ARG A 132 21.79 -27.41 6.41
CA ARG A 132 21.74 -28.54 7.33
C ARG A 132 20.91 -29.72 6.83
N LEU A 133 20.27 -29.57 5.67
CA LEU A 133 19.54 -30.66 5.05
C LEU A 133 20.51 -31.73 4.51
N PRO A 134 20.11 -33.01 4.49
CA PRO A 134 20.85 -34.03 3.76
C PRO A 134 21.08 -33.62 2.30
N LYS A 135 22.26 -33.93 1.74
CA LYS A 135 22.64 -33.48 0.38
C LYS A 135 21.59 -33.77 -0.70
N HIS A 136 20.89 -34.90 -0.60
CA HIS A 136 19.83 -35.30 -1.54
C HIS A 136 18.55 -34.44 -1.43
N ILE A 137 18.32 -33.77 -0.30
CA ILE A 137 17.18 -32.85 -0.08
C ILE A 137 17.60 -31.39 -0.26
N PHE A 138 18.84 -31.04 0.11
CA PHE A 138 19.36 -29.68 0.05
C PHE A 138 19.24 -29.06 -1.35
N ARG A 139 19.84 -29.71 -2.36
CA ARG A 139 19.86 -29.21 -3.75
C ARG A 139 18.44 -29.00 -4.31
N PRO A 140 17.53 -30.00 -4.29
CA PRO A 140 16.18 -29.78 -4.82
C PRO A 140 15.41 -28.72 -4.02
N SER A 141 15.60 -28.61 -2.71
CA SER A 141 14.92 -27.58 -1.91
C SER A 141 15.35 -26.17 -2.30
N VAL A 142 16.65 -25.94 -2.47
CA VAL A 142 17.18 -24.64 -2.91
C VAL A 142 16.73 -24.33 -4.33
N LEU A 143 16.81 -25.29 -5.26
CA LEU A 143 16.34 -25.10 -6.62
C LEU A 143 14.85 -24.75 -6.67
N LEU A 144 14.04 -25.41 -5.85
CA LEU A 144 12.60 -25.13 -5.76
C LEU A 144 12.33 -23.74 -5.18
N ALA A 145 13.07 -23.34 -4.13
CA ALA A 145 12.94 -22.01 -3.52
C ALA A 145 13.34 -20.89 -4.48
N VAL A 146 14.41 -21.09 -5.26
CA VAL A 146 14.84 -20.15 -6.31
C VAL A 146 13.84 -20.13 -7.45
N PHE A 147 13.38 -21.29 -7.92
CA PHE A 147 12.37 -21.41 -8.98
C PHE A 147 11.13 -20.60 -8.64
N PHE A 148 10.52 -20.83 -7.47
CA PHE A 148 9.32 -20.09 -7.07
C PHE A 148 9.58 -18.59 -6.89
N SER A 149 10.71 -18.21 -6.30
CA SER A 149 11.10 -16.79 -6.17
C SER A 149 11.16 -16.11 -7.54
N LEU A 150 11.80 -16.73 -8.52
CA LEU A 150 11.90 -16.20 -9.89
C LEU A 150 10.55 -16.22 -10.61
N THR A 151 9.72 -17.24 -10.40
CA THR A 151 8.36 -17.29 -10.96
C THR A 151 7.51 -16.13 -10.45
N PHE A 152 7.46 -15.89 -9.13
CA PHE A 152 6.69 -14.76 -8.59
C PHE A 152 7.26 -13.41 -8.99
N LEU A 153 8.59 -13.31 -9.09
CA LEU A 153 9.24 -12.11 -9.60
C LEU A 153 8.85 -11.84 -11.06
N GLY A 154 8.87 -12.88 -11.90
CA GLY A 154 8.41 -12.82 -13.29
C GLY A 154 6.96 -12.36 -13.37
N ILE A 155 6.04 -12.99 -12.63
CA ILE A 155 4.63 -12.61 -12.58
C ILE A 155 4.47 -11.13 -12.17
N TYR A 156 5.21 -10.67 -11.16
CA TYR A 156 5.17 -9.29 -10.72
C TYR A 156 5.60 -8.31 -11.82
N TYR A 157 6.67 -8.61 -12.56
CA TYR A 157 7.15 -7.73 -13.62
C TYR A 157 6.32 -7.78 -14.89
N THR A 158 5.66 -8.89 -15.20
CA THR A 158 4.91 -9.04 -16.45
C THR A 158 3.41 -8.78 -16.32
N ASN A 159 2.85 -8.76 -15.11
CA ASN A 159 1.42 -8.53 -14.89
C ASN A 159 1.15 -7.14 -14.30
N PRO A 160 0.54 -6.21 -15.07
CA PRO A 160 0.22 -4.85 -14.62
C PRO A 160 -0.60 -4.80 -13.32
N LYS A 161 -1.44 -5.82 -13.05
CA LYS A 161 -2.25 -5.92 -11.82
C LYS A 161 -1.43 -5.86 -10.53
N PHE A 162 -0.18 -6.30 -10.57
CA PHE A 162 0.69 -6.31 -9.38
C PHE A 162 1.70 -5.17 -9.34
N GLN A 163 1.76 -4.35 -10.39
CA GLN A 163 2.65 -3.21 -10.47
C GLN A 163 2.14 -2.04 -9.61
N ARG A 164 2.89 -0.94 -9.59
CA ARG A 164 2.45 0.29 -8.90
C ARG A 164 1.32 0.94 -9.71
N GLU A 165 0.57 1.80 -9.04
CA GLU A 165 -0.53 2.58 -9.61
C GLU A 165 -0.06 3.34 -10.87
N ASP A 166 -0.86 3.30 -11.94
CA ASP A 166 -0.53 3.92 -13.23
C ASP A 166 -0.80 5.43 -13.26
N TRP A 167 -0.17 6.16 -12.33
CA TRP A 167 -0.26 7.63 -12.30
C TRP A 167 0.28 8.27 -13.56
N ARG A 168 1.34 7.71 -14.15
CA ARG A 168 1.93 8.25 -15.38
C ARG A 168 0.93 8.17 -16.53
N GLY A 169 0.26 7.02 -16.72
CA GLY A 169 -0.77 6.85 -17.74
C GLY A 169 -1.98 7.73 -17.49
N ALA A 170 -2.47 7.79 -16.25
CA ALA A 170 -3.61 8.64 -15.87
C ALA A 170 -3.34 10.13 -16.14
N VAL A 171 -2.18 10.64 -15.75
CA VAL A 171 -1.79 12.04 -15.97
C VAL A 171 -1.63 12.33 -17.45
N ALA A 172 -0.89 11.49 -18.19
CA ALA A 172 -0.69 11.68 -19.63
C ALA A 172 -2.02 11.67 -20.40
N PHE A 173 -2.96 10.82 -20.00
CA PHE A 173 -4.29 10.78 -20.58
C PHE A 173 -5.08 12.07 -20.31
N VAL A 174 -5.15 12.52 -19.05
CA VAL A 174 -5.89 13.73 -18.70
C VAL A 174 -5.26 14.94 -19.39
N GLU A 175 -3.94 15.12 -19.31
CA GLU A 175 -3.24 16.24 -19.94
C GLU A 175 -3.44 16.27 -21.47
N SER A 176 -3.54 15.12 -22.14
CA SER A 176 -3.83 15.07 -23.59
C SER A 176 -5.21 15.60 -23.97
N LYS A 177 -6.10 15.80 -23.00
CA LYS A 177 -7.47 16.30 -23.17
C LYS A 177 -7.71 17.63 -22.46
N LEU A 178 -6.72 18.16 -21.73
CA LEU A 178 -6.88 19.44 -21.06
C LEU A 178 -6.82 20.58 -22.08
N ASP A 179 -7.77 21.49 -21.96
CA ASP A 179 -7.79 22.81 -22.59
C ASP A 179 -7.99 23.92 -21.54
N ASP A 180 -8.08 25.17 -21.98
CA ASP A 180 -8.27 26.33 -21.11
C ASP A 180 -9.58 26.30 -20.31
N ASN A 181 -10.60 25.57 -20.77
CA ASN A 181 -11.91 25.42 -20.12
C ASN A 181 -11.98 24.23 -19.16
N SER A 182 -10.92 23.43 -19.11
CA SER A 182 -10.85 22.22 -18.30
C SER A 182 -10.02 22.42 -17.03
N THR A 183 -10.25 21.57 -16.02
CA THR A 183 -9.44 21.50 -14.81
C THR A 183 -9.45 20.10 -14.22
N VAL A 184 -8.44 19.80 -13.41
CA VAL A 184 -8.32 18.55 -12.66
C VAL A 184 -8.62 18.82 -11.20
N LEU A 185 -9.53 18.04 -10.63
CA LEU A 185 -10.01 18.21 -9.27
C LEU A 185 -9.74 16.93 -8.46
N PHE A 186 -9.27 17.10 -7.23
CA PHE A 186 -8.98 16.00 -6.30
C PHE A 186 -9.79 16.13 -5.01
N GLU A 187 -10.20 14.98 -4.47
CA GLU A 187 -10.75 14.80 -3.11
C GLU A 187 -9.66 14.95 -2.03
N SER A 188 -9.01 16.11 -2.01
CA SER A 188 -7.85 16.40 -1.18
C SER A 188 -7.87 17.88 -0.76
N ASN A 189 -7.16 18.22 0.32
CA ASN A 189 -6.95 19.59 0.81
C ASN A 189 -5.65 20.24 0.31
N SER A 190 -4.90 19.54 -0.53
CA SER A 190 -3.73 20.06 -1.23
C SER A 190 -3.65 19.47 -2.63
N LYS A 191 -2.90 20.13 -3.53
CA LYS A 191 -2.58 19.56 -4.85
C LYS A 191 -1.99 18.16 -4.66
N PHE A 192 -2.53 17.21 -5.42
CA PHE A 192 -2.24 15.80 -5.19
C PHE A 192 -0.86 15.44 -5.73
N SER A 193 0.06 15.03 -4.84
CA SER A 193 1.49 14.94 -5.17
C SER A 193 1.83 13.98 -6.31
N PRO A 194 1.23 12.78 -6.41
CA PRO A 194 1.42 11.90 -7.56
C PRO A 194 1.09 12.55 -8.91
N TYR A 195 0.00 13.30 -9.00
CA TYR A 195 -0.34 14.02 -10.24
C TYR A 195 0.70 15.09 -10.53
N VAL A 196 1.01 15.95 -9.54
CA VAL A 196 2.00 17.03 -9.68
C VAL A 196 3.37 16.50 -10.12
N PHE A 197 3.77 15.32 -9.64
CA PHE A 197 5.05 14.71 -9.99
C PHE A 197 5.15 14.28 -11.47
N TYR A 198 4.06 13.77 -12.05
CA TYR A 198 4.05 13.30 -13.45
C TYR A 198 3.55 14.35 -14.45
N SER A 199 3.04 15.48 -13.96
CA SER A 199 2.44 16.53 -14.76
C SER A 199 3.49 17.44 -15.39
N ASN A 200 3.27 17.85 -16.63
CA ASN A 200 4.11 18.87 -17.27
C ASN A 200 3.73 20.28 -16.80
N ASP A 201 2.44 20.51 -16.55
CA ASP A 201 1.92 21.74 -15.96
C ASP A 201 0.78 21.44 -14.97
N SER A 202 1.03 21.75 -13.69
CA SER A 202 0.09 21.55 -12.59
C SER A 202 -0.73 22.80 -12.24
N SER A 203 -0.73 23.82 -13.11
CA SER A 203 -1.52 25.05 -12.96
C SER A 203 -3.02 24.76 -12.86
N ASN A 204 -3.52 23.86 -13.71
CA ASN A 204 -4.92 23.44 -13.81
C ASN A 204 -5.34 22.39 -12.76
N VAL A 205 -4.49 22.06 -11.78
CA VAL A 205 -4.76 21.06 -10.73
C VAL A 205 -5.21 21.74 -9.46
N LEU A 206 -6.41 21.37 -8.98
CA LEU A 206 -7.08 21.98 -7.85
C LEU A 206 -7.40 20.94 -6.77
N ALA A 207 -7.38 21.40 -5.52
CA ALA A 207 -7.78 20.64 -4.35
C ALA A 207 -9.22 21.01 -4.02
N GLY A 208 -10.13 20.04 -4.02
CA GLY A 208 -11.57 20.28 -3.83
C GLY A 208 -11.99 20.40 -2.36
N LEU A 209 -11.17 19.92 -1.42
CA LEU A 209 -11.51 19.92 0.00
C LEU A 209 -10.77 21.04 0.75
N ALA A 210 -11.40 21.61 1.77
CA ALA A 210 -10.75 22.47 2.75
C ALA A 210 -10.13 21.66 3.89
N LYS A 211 -10.69 20.48 4.18
CA LYS A 211 -10.31 19.62 5.29
C LYS A 211 -10.48 18.16 4.92
N ILE A 212 -9.60 17.30 5.45
CA ILE A 212 -9.68 15.84 5.32
C ILE A 212 -9.80 15.23 6.74
N PRO A 213 -10.72 14.27 6.96
CA PRO A 213 -11.78 13.87 6.04
C PRO A 213 -12.89 14.95 5.98
N ALA A 214 -13.59 15.03 4.86
CA ALA A 214 -14.78 15.86 4.73
C ALA A 214 -15.94 15.25 5.54
N GLY A 215 -16.52 16.03 6.45
CA GLY A 215 -17.66 15.61 7.26
C GLY A 215 -18.96 16.31 6.89
N SER A 216 -18.89 17.37 6.08
CA SER A 216 -20.03 18.17 5.63
C SER A 216 -19.67 19.00 4.39
N ASN A 217 -20.68 19.59 3.74
CA ASN A 217 -20.46 20.51 2.60
C ASN A 217 -19.58 21.73 2.95
N LYS A 218 -19.44 22.10 4.23
CA LYS A 218 -18.56 23.20 4.65
C LYS A 218 -17.07 22.84 4.56
N ASP A 219 -16.75 21.55 4.50
CA ASP A 219 -15.39 21.05 4.36
C ASP A 219 -14.97 20.96 2.88
N VAL A 220 -15.87 21.30 1.95
CA VAL A 220 -15.61 21.45 0.51
C VAL A 220 -15.21 22.90 0.22
N GLN A 221 -14.24 23.10 -0.67
CA GLN A 221 -13.85 24.43 -1.15
C GLN A 221 -15.02 25.09 -1.90
N ASN A 222 -15.04 26.42 -1.96
CA ASN A 222 -16.09 27.12 -2.71
C ASN A 222 -15.92 26.90 -4.23
N LEU A 223 -16.63 25.90 -4.78
CA LEU A 223 -16.50 25.49 -6.18
C LEU A 223 -16.95 26.55 -7.17
N ASN A 224 -17.86 27.45 -6.81
CA ASN A 224 -18.26 28.58 -7.67
C ASN A 224 -17.06 29.49 -8.01
N VAL A 225 -16.18 29.72 -7.03
CA VAL A 225 -14.98 30.53 -7.21
C VAL A 225 -13.86 29.68 -7.83
N LEU A 226 -13.68 28.46 -7.32
CA LEU A 226 -12.59 27.58 -7.72
C LEU A 226 -12.68 27.16 -9.20
N LEU A 227 -13.90 26.98 -9.72
CA LEU A 227 -14.19 26.53 -11.08
C LEU A 227 -14.70 27.67 -11.97
N GLN A 228 -14.46 28.93 -11.59
CA GLN A 228 -14.90 30.08 -12.38
C GLN A 228 -14.28 30.04 -13.78
N GLY A 229 -15.12 30.11 -14.81
CA GLY A 229 -14.70 30.02 -16.22
C GLY A 229 -14.33 28.61 -16.69
N LYS A 230 -14.48 27.58 -15.85
CA LYS A 230 -14.26 26.18 -16.23
C LYS A 230 -15.60 25.52 -16.57
N HIS A 231 -15.61 24.79 -17.68
CA HIS A 231 -16.76 24.05 -18.18
C HIS A 231 -16.56 22.53 -18.08
N GLU A 232 -15.32 22.08 -17.90
CA GLU A 232 -14.97 20.67 -17.85
C GLU A 232 -14.12 20.36 -16.60
N VAL A 233 -14.45 19.27 -15.91
CA VAL A 233 -13.75 18.84 -14.69
C VAL A 233 -13.42 17.37 -14.75
N TYR A 234 -12.15 17.03 -14.56
CA TYR A 234 -11.68 15.67 -14.34
C TYR A 234 -11.51 15.45 -12.84
N LEU A 235 -12.49 14.79 -12.21
CA LEU A 235 -12.49 14.49 -10.79
C LEU A 235 -11.84 13.12 -10.53
N PHE A 236 -10.73 13.10 -9.80
CA PHE A 236 -10.06 11.87 -9.37
C PHE A 236 -10.65 11.36 -8.06
N GLU A 237 -11.15 10.12 -8.05
CA GLU A 237 -11.70 9.46 -6.86
C GLU A 237 -10.65 8.73 -6.00
N TYR A 238 -9.38 9.12 -6.08
CA TYR A 238 -8.32 8.42 -5.34
C TYR A 238 -8.48 8.62 -3.83
N LEU A 239 -8.60 7.52 -3.08
CA LEU A 239 -8.81 7.48 -1.63
C LEU A 239 -10.08 8.18 -1.12
N VAL A 240 -11.07 8.40 -1.98
CA VAL A 240 -12.33 9.07 -1.65
C VAL A 240 -13.06 8.46 -0.45
N ASP A 241 -13.02 7.13 -0.29
CA ASP A 241 -13.64 6.45 0.86
C ASP A 241 -13.01 6.83 2.22
N ILE A 242 -11.83 7.43 2.19
CA ILE A 242 -11.11 7.96 3.36
C ILE A 242 -11.20 9.47 3.41
N THR A 243 -11.10 10.16 2.27
CA THR A 243 -11.01 11.62 2.22
C THR A 243 -12.35 12.33 2.19
N ASP A 244 -13.33 11.79 1.46
CA ASP A 244 -14.71 12.27 1.38
C ASP A 244 -15.70 11.09 1.32
N PRO A 245 -15.90 10.36 2.44
CA PRO A 245 -16.80 9.22 2.48
C PRO A 245 -18.27 9.60 2.22
N GLY A 246 -18.63 10.87 2.40
CA GLY A 246 -19.98 11.39 2.17
C GLY A 246 -20.24 11.81 0.72
N ARG A 247 -19.22 11.81 -0.14
CA ARG A 247 -19.26 12.32 -1.53
C ARG A 247 -19.78 13.76 -1.58
N PHE A 248 -19.36 14.59 -0.62
CA PHE A 248 -19.75 15.99 -0.53
C PHE A 248 -19.22 16.83 -1.69
N LEU A 249 -17.98 16.63 -2.12
CA LEU A 249 -17.40 17.37 -3.25
C LEU A 249 -18.11 17.03 -4.56
N GLU A 250 -18.40 15.76 -4.78
CA GLU A 250 -19.17 15.29 -5.95
C GLU A 250 -20.57 15.92 -5.99
N LYS A 251 -21.30 15.88 -4.87
CA LYS A 251 -22.63 16.50 -4.76
C LYS A 251 -22.60 18.01 -4.96
N GLU A 252 -21.60 18.69 -4.41
CA GLU A 252 -21.41 20.12 -4.60
C GLU A 252 -21.11 20.44 -6.07
N LEU A 253 -20.28 19.64 -6.73
CA LEU A 253 -19.98 19.79 -8.15
C LEU A 253 -21.25 19.68 -9.00
N GLU A 254 -22.10 18.69 -8.72
CA GLU A 254 -23.40 18.52 -9.38
C GLU A 254 -24.35 19.68 -9.11
N SER A 255 -24.44 20.19 -7.88
CA SER A 255 -25.27 21.36 -7.56
C SER A 255 -24.79 22.64 -8.24
N ASN A 256 -23.51 22.69 -8.64
CA ASN A 256 -22.94 23.77 -9.43
C ASN A 256 -23.23 23.62 -10.95
N GLY A 257 -24.10 22.69 -11.36
CA GLY A 257 -24.56 22.54 -12.74
C GLY A 257 -23.64 21.68 -13.62
N PHE A 258 -22.68 20.99 -13.03
CA PHE A 258 -21.90 19.97 -13.73
C PHE A 258 -22.65 18.65 -13.75
N SER A 259 -22.55 17.91 -14.86
CA SER A 259 -23.12 16.58 -15.00
C SER A 259 -22.05 15.57 -15.37
N LYS A 260 -22.09 14.39 -14.75
CA LYS A 260 -21.16 13.29 -15.05
C LYS A 260 -21.43 12.78 -16.46
N SER A 261 -20.42 12.86 -17.32
CA SER A 261 -20.51 12.49 -18.73
C SER A 261 -19.81 11.16 -19.00
N GLN A 262 -18.61 10.96 -18.46
CA GLN A 262 -17.81 9.76 -18.70
C GLN A 262 -17.03 9.34 -17.44
N VAL A 263 -16.62 8.08 -17.39
CA VAL A 263 -15.78 7.52 -16.32
C VAL A 263 -14.63 6.76 -16.96
N TYR A 264 -13.42 7.02 -16.50
CA TYR A 264 -12.21 6.33 -16.92
C TYR A 264 -11.60 5.57 -15.74
N ASP A 265 -11.15 4.33 -15.96
CA ASP A 265 -10.53 3.49 -14.94
C ASP A 265 -9.04 3.34 -15.24
N PHE A 266 -8.22 3.61 -14.22
CA PHE A 266 -6.77 3.46 -14.28
C PHE A 266 -6.30 2.54 -13.15
N ALA A 267 -5.48 1.55 -13.52
CA ALA A 267 -5.00 0.52 -12.61
C ALA A 267 -4.34 1.13 -11.36
N GLY A 268 -4.97 0.93 -10.20
CA GLY A 268 -4.50 1.41 -8.90
C GLY A 268 -4.72 2.90 -8.61
N VAL A 269 -5.00 3.73 -9.62
CA VAL A 269 -5.40 5.14 -9.44
C VAL A 269 -6.90 5.25 -9.16
N GLY A 270 -7.69 4.29 -9.65
CA GLY A 270 -9.14 4.27 -9.51
C GLY A 270 -9.83 5.05 -10.62
N PHE A 271 -11.02 5.55 -10.32
CA PHE A 271 -11.87 6.21 -11.30
C PHE A 271 -11.53 7.70 -11.45
N ILE A 272 -11.56 8.15 -12.70
CA ILE A 272 -11.54 9.56 -13.08
C ILE A 272 -12.89 9.85 -13.72
N ASN A 273 -13.73 10.61 -13.01
CA ASN A 273 -15.01 11.05 -13.52
C ASN A 273 -14.84 12.33 -14.31
N PHE A 274 -15.36 12.34 -15.53
CA PHE A 274 -15.42 13.51 -16.38
C PHE A 274 -16.78 14.18 -16.24
N TYR A 275 -16.76 15.45 -15.84
CA TYR A 275 -17.91 16.29 -15.64
C TYR A 275 -17.93 17.43 -16.65
N ARG A 276 -19.11 17.74 -17.17
CA ARG A 276 -19.32 18.89 -18.06
C ARG A 276 -20.48 19.75 -17.58
N ARG A 277 -20.28 21.06 -17.61
CA ARG A 277 -21.32 22.07 -17.37
C ARG A 277 -22.09 22.31 -18.66
N LEU A 278 -23.41 22.12 -18.61
CA LEU A 278 -24.32 22.37 -19.75
C LEU A 278 -24.53 23.88 -19.96
#